data_AF-A0A6N7GRJ5-F1
#
_entry.id   AF-A0A6N7GRJ5-F1
#
_cell.length_a   1.000
_cell.length_b   1.000
_cell.length_c   1.000
_cell.angle_alpha   90.00
_cell.angle_beta   90.00
_cell.angle_gamma   90.00
#
_symmetry.space_group_name_H-M   'P 1'
#
loop_
_entity.id
_entity.type
_entity.pdbx_description
1 polymer ?
#
loop_
_entity_poly.entity_id
_entity_poly.type
_entity_poly.pdbx_seq_one_letter_code
_entity_poly.pdbx_strand_id
1 'polypeptide(L)'
;TDYKHRAAKVKDCVKLTPRNIRRIVWLPPSCAYRLVAEGKDLYWWHPLVSGDPETVHLAGVSVRGRVGASEEAVRDEELEDRIVHWPLRLTRAAKRKTKVG
;
A
#
# COMPACT_ATOMS: atom_id res chain seq x y z
N THR A 1 -23.18 -1.62 0.57
CA THR A 1 -22.28 -0.90 -0.37
C THR A 1 -22.43 0.61 -0.27
N ASP A 2 -22.21 1.21 0.91
CA ASP A 2 -22.28 2.67 1.11
C ASP A 2 -20.91 3.19 1.50
N TYR A 3 -20.06 3.44 0.50
CA TYR A 3 -18.68 3.85 0.73
C TYR A 3 -18.59 5.26 1.34
N LYS A 4 -19.55 6.15 1.06
CA LYS A 4 -19.58 7.52 1.59
C LYS A 4 -19.80 7.51 3.11
N HIS A 5 -20.70 6.67 3.62
CA HIS A 5 -20.98 6.55 5.05
C HIS A 5 -20.30 5.34 5.73
N ARG A 6 -19.32 4.70 5.08
CA ARG A 6 -18.63 3.51 5.62
C ARG A 6 -18.00 3.74 6.99
N ALA A 7 -17.53 4.96 7.26
CA ALA A 7 -16.91 5.30 8.53
C ALA A 7 -17.89 5.25 9.71
N ALA A 8 -19.19 5.41 9.47
CA ALA A 8 -20.22 5.25 10.50
C ALA A 8 -20.59 3.77 10.73
N LYS A 9 -20.34 2.90 9.74
CA LYS A 9 -20.71 1.48 9.76
C LYS A 9 -19.57 0.57 10.23
N VAL A 10 -18.33 0.93 9.90
CA VAL A 10 -17.12 0.15 10.22
C VAL A 10 -16.28 0.93 11.22
N LYS A 11 -16.28 0.48 12.47
CA LYS A 11 -15.59 1.16 13.59
C LYS A 11 -14.10 1.38 13.32
N ASP A 12 -13.45 0.46 12.60
CA ASP A 12 -12.01 0.51 12.30
C ASP A 12 -11.67 1.25 11.00
N CYS A 13 -12.63 1.95 10.40
CA CYS A 13 -12.39 2.69 9.18
C CYS A 13 -11.52 3.94 9.41
N VAL A 14 -10.22 3.83 9.11
CA VAL A 14 -9.28 4.94 9.24
C VAL A 14 -9.38 5.90 8.05
N LYS A 15 -9.65 7.19 8.34
CA LYS A 15 -9.57 8.28 7.36
C LYS A 15 -8.20 8.93 7.42
N LEU A 16 -7.44 8.89 6.33
CA LEU A 16 -6.16 9.59 6.22
C LEU A 16 -6.38 11.09 5.99
N THR A 17 -5.69 11.93 6.76
CA THR A 17 -5.71 13.38 6.65
C THR A 17 -4.31 13.95 6.88
N PRO A 18 -3.98 15.15 6.36
CA PRO A 18 -2.70 15.79 6.65
C PRO A 18 -2.41 15.96 8.15
N ARG A 19 -3.47 16.08 8.99
CA ARG A 19 -3.34 16.27 10.43
C ARG A 19 -3.00 14.99 11.20
N ASN A 20 -3.50 13.83 10.75
CA ASN A 20 -3.32 12.56 11.46
C ASN A 20 -2.26 11.64 10.85
N ILE A 21 -1.84 11.86 9.61
CA ILE A 21 -0.94 10.94 8.89
C ILE A 21 0.36 10.64 9.64
N ARG A 22 0.93 11.63 10.35
CA ARG A 22 2.16 11.47 11.15
C ARG A 22 1.97 10.61 12.41
N ARG A 23 0.72 10.39 12.85
CA ARG A 23 0.39 9.56 14.02
C ARG A 23 0.08 8.11 13.63
N ILE A 24 -0.10 7.80 12.35
CA ILE A 24 -0.46 6.46 11.86
C ILE A 24 0.82 5.67 11.55
N VAL A 25 1.34 4.98 12.57
CA VAL A 25 2.66 4.34 12.52
C VAL A 25 2.71 3.04 11.69
N TRP A 26 1.57 2.39 11.46
CA TRP A 26 1.48 1.10 10.77
C TRP A 26 1.44 1.22 9.24
N LEU A 27 1.46 2.43 8.69
CA LEU A 27 1.47 2.61 7.23
C LEU A 27 2.75 2.05 6.62
N PRO A 28 2.65 1.34 5.47
CA PRO A 28 3.82 0.81 4.78
C PRO A 28 4.85 1.91 4.50
N PRO A 29 6.16 1.58 4.50
CA PRO A 29 7.22 2.56 4.23
C PRO A 29 7.14 3.16 2.81
N SER A 30 6.39 2.54 1.91
CA SER A 30 6.13 3.01 0.56
C SER A 30 4.83 3.79 0.39
N CYS A 31 4.06 4.01 1.46
CA CYS A 31 2.81 4.75 1.39
C CYS A 31 3.07 6.20 0.95
N ALA A 32 2.44 6.64 -0.14
CA ALA A 32 2.62 7.97 -0.70
C ALA A 32 2.32 9.08 0.31
N TYR A 33 1.22 8.96 1.04
CA TYR A 33 0.84 9.95 2.06
C TYR A 33 1.87 10.04 3.19
N ARG A 34 2.45 8.90 3.60
CA ARG A 34 3.51 8.87 4.60
C ARG A 34 4.78 9.55 4.07
N LEU A 35 5.22 9.21 2.85
CA LEU A 35 6.42 9.79 2.23
C LEU A 35 6.30 11.31 2.14
N VAL A 36 5.17 11.80 1.60
CA VAL A 36 4.91 13.24 1.48
C VAL A 36 4.88 13.92 2.85
N ALA A 37 4.27 13.30 3.86
CA ALA A 37 4.22 13.86 5.22
C ALA A 37 5.59 13.93 5.92
N GLU A 38 6.51 13.03 5.53
CA GLU A 38 7.92 12.97 5.96
C GLU A 38 8.85 13.83 5.09
N GLY A 39 8.34 14.51 4.05
CA GLY A 39 9.15 15.32 3.13
C GLY A 39 10.05 14.50 2.20
N LYS A 40 9.68 13.25 1.91
CA LYS A 40 10.41 12.36 1.01
C LYS A 40 9.77 12.34 -0.38
N ASP A 41 10.61 12.12 -1.39
CA ASP A 41 10.15 11.89 -2.75
C ASP A 41 9.34 10.59 -2.85
N LEU A 42 8.43 10.58 -3.83
CA LEU A 42 7.76 9.37 -4.26
C LEU A 42 8.74 8.49 -5.06
N TYR A 43 8.56 7.17 -4.99
CA TYR A 43 9.36 6.25 -5.78
C TYR A 43 9.07 6.42 -7.28
N TRP A 44 10.05 6.07 -8.12
CA TRP A 44 9.96 6.25 -9.58
C TRP A 44 8.77 5.57 -10.25
N TRP A 45 8.31 4.46 -9.68
CA TRP A 45 7.17 3.68 -10.15
C TRP A 45 5.82 4.19 -9.65
N HIS A 46 5.82 5.25 -8.84
CA HIS A 46 4.58 5.83 -8.36
C HIS A 46 3.86 6.53 -9.51
N PRO A 47 2.54 6.33 -9.76
CA PRO A 47 1.85 6.88 -10.93
C PRO A 47 1.94 8.41 -11.06
N LEU A 48 2.01 9.14 -9.94
CA LEU A 48 2.21 10.59 -9.93
C LEU A 48 3.63 11.03 -10.39
N VAL A 49 4.59 10.11 -10.42
CA VAL A 49 5.97 10.34 -10.90
C VAL A 49 6.16 9.76 -12.30
N SER A 50 5.73 8.50 -12.52
CA SER A 50 5.90 7.81 -13.80
C SER A 50 4.89 8.20 -14.86
N GLY A 51 3.71 8.69 -14.47
CA GLY A 51 2.56 8.87 -15.36
C GLY A 51 1.90 7.57 -15.84
N ASP A 52 2.46 6.41 -15.48
CA ASP A 52 2.02 5.10 -15.97
C ASP A 52 1.67 4.17 -14.81
N PRO A 53 0.39 3.74 -14.66
CA PRO A 53 0.00 2.81 -13.62
C PRO A 53 0.67 1.44 -13.75
N GLU A 54 1.13 1.00 -14.93
CA GLU A 54 1.78 -0.30 -15.08
C GLU A 54 3.16 -0.36 -14.39
N THR A 55 3.78 0.78 -14.10
CA THR A 55 5.06 0.83 -13.40
C THR A 55 5.03 0.24 -11.99
N VAL A 56 3.88 0.25 -11.28
CA VAL A 56 3.75 -0.42 -9.98
C VAL A 56 3.89 -1.95 -10.10
N HIS A 57 3.43 -2.51 -11.23
CA HIS A 57 3.55 -3.93 -11.53
C HIS A 57 4.99 -4.28 -11.92
N LEU A 58 5.60 -3.47 -12.79
CA LEU A 58 7.00 -3.61 -13.19
C LEU A 58 7.97 -3.55 -11.99
N ALA A 59 7.69 -2.69 -11.01
CA ALA A 59 8.46 -2.59 -9.78
C ALA A 59 8.17 -3.71 -8.76
N GLY A 60 7.16 -4.56 -9.00
CA GLY A 60 6.78 -5.65 -8.10
C GLY A 60 6.16 -5.16 -6.78
N VAL A 61 5.52 -3.99 -6.77
CA VAL A 61 4.84 -3.40 -5.60
C VAL A 61 3.32 -3.48 -5.73
N SER A 62 2.84 -4.44 -6.50
CA SER A 62 1.43 -4.74 -6.69
C SER A 62 1.02 -6.04 -6.02
N VAL A 63 -0.25 -6.11 -5.64
CA VAL A 63 -0.96 -7.32 -5.19
C VAL A 63 -1.42 -8.21 -6.36
N ARG A 64 -1.38 -7.70 -7.61
CA ARG A 64 -1.73 -8.47 -8.81
C ARG A 64 -0.93 -9.78 -8.85
N GLY A 65 -1.63 -10.91 -9.02
CA GLY A 65 -1.02 -12.24 -9.04
C GLY A 65 -0.57 -12.80 -7.69
N ARG A 66 -0.87 -12.12 -6.56
CA ARG A 66 -0.51 -12.58 -5.20
C ARG A 66 -1.69 -13.12 -4.39
N VAL A 67 -2.92 -12.90 -4.85
CA VAL A 67 -4.14 -13.35 -4.17
C VAL A 67 -4.58 -14.66 -4.79
N GLY A 68 -4.66 -15.72 -3.97
CA GLY A 68 -4.99 -17.07 -4.42
C GLY A 68 -6.35 -17.60 -3.96
N ALA A 69 -7.07 -16.88 -3.10
CA ALA A 69 -8.36 -17.28 -2.57
C ALA A 69 -9.20 -16.04 -2.20
N SER A 70 -10.52 -16.19 -2.20
CA SER A 70 -11.43 -15.21 -1.60
C SER A 70 -11.45 -15.37 -0.08
N GLU A 71 -11.88 -14.33 0.64
CA GLU A 71 -12.01 -14.37 2.11
C GLU A 71 -12.95 -15.50 2.56
N GLU A 72 -14.01 -15.80 1.81
CA GLU A 72 -14.98 -16.87 2.13
C GLU A 72 -14.44 -18.28 1.89
N ALA A 73 -13.40 -18.42 1.08
CA ALA A 73 -12.81 -19.72 0.71
C ALA A 73 -11.66 -20.14 1.65
N VAL A 74 -11.29 -19.29 2.61
CA VAL A 74 -10.21 -19.54 3.57
C VAL A 74 -10.81 -19.68 4.95
N ARG A 75 -10.54 -20.80 5.62
CA ARG A 75 -10.97 -21.01 7.01
C ARG A 75 -10.08 -20.21 7.96
N ASP A 76 -10.63 -19.82 9.10
CA ASP A 76 -9.93 -18.99 10.09
C ASP A 76 -8.61 -19.62 10.54
N GLU A 77 -8.57 -20.96 10.68
CA GLU A 77 -7.36 -21.70 11.07
C GLU A 77 -6.24 -21.64 10.02
N GLU A 78 -6.56 -21.34 8.76
CA GLU A 78 -5.59 -21.23 7.67
C GLU A 78 -5.04 -19.81 7.49
N LEU A 79 -5.57 -18.82 8.23
CA LEU A 79 -5.16 -17.42 8.08
C LEU A 79 -3.71 -17.20 8.51
N GLU A 80 -3.25 -17.88 9.56
CA GLU A 80 -1.88 -17.75 10.08
C GLU A 80 -0.83 -18.17 9.05
N ASP A 81 -1.10 -19.24 8.30
CA ASP A 81 -0.23 -19.75 7.23
C ASP A 81 -0.14 -18.81 6.01
N ARG A 82 -1.02 -17.81 5.95
CA ARG A 82 -1.13 -16.86 4.83
C ARG A 82 -0.60 -15.46 5.19
N ILE A 83 0.02 -15.30 6.36
CA ILE A 83 0.66 -14.05 6.76
C ILE A 83 1.89 -13.78 5.87
N VAL A 84 1.93 -12.59 5.28
CA VAL A 84 2.98 -12.16 4.35
C VAL A 84 3.67 -10.89 4.82
N HIS A 85 4.95 -10.73 4.46
CA HIS A 85 5.73 -9.53 4.82
C HIS A 85 5.53 -8.33 3.88
N TRP A 86 4.89 -8.52 2.71
CA TRP A 86 4.53 -7.40 1.86
C TRP A 86 3.22 -6.78 2.37
N PRO A 87 3.03 -5.45 2.25
CA PRO A 87 3.86 -4.46 1.58
C PRO A 87 4.97 -3.83 2.46
N LEU A 88 5.26 -4.38 3.65
CA LEU A 88 6.24 -3.78 4.57
C LEU A 88 7.69 -3.83 4.07
N ARG A 89 8.01 -4.75 3.16
CA ARG A 89 9.32 -4.83 2.48
C ARG A 89 9.20 -4.52 0.98
N LEU A 90 9.96 -3.53 0.52
CA LEU A 90 10.11 -3.21 -0.90
C LEU A 90 11.06 -4.18 -1.62
N THR A 91 10.71 -4.53 -2.86
CA THR A 91 11.56 -5.34 -3.75
C THR A 91 12.84 -4.57 -4.14
N ARG A 92 13.86 -5.29 -4.64
CA ARG A 92 15.08 -4.64 -5.16
C ARG A 92 14.77 -3.71 -6.34
N ALA A 93 13.88 -4.13 -7.23
CA ALA A 93 13.43 -3.31 -8.37
C ALA A 93 12.76 -2.01 -7.91
N ALA A 94 11.91 -2.07 -6.88
CA ALA A 94 11.23 -0.92 -6.33
C ALA A 94 12.15 0.08 -5.62
N LYS A 95 13.29 -0.38 -5.07
CA LYS A 95 14.28 0.45 -4.38
C LYS A 95 15.27 1.14 -5.31
N ARG A 96 15.37 0.75 -6.59
CA ARG A 96 16.27 1.41 -7.54
C ARG A 96 15.90 2.88 -7.61
N LYS A 97 16.83 3.77 -7.27
CA LYS A 97 16.66 5.20 -7.54
C LYS A 97 16.74 5.40 -9.05
N THR A 98 15.76 6.06 -9.64
CA THR A 98 15.96 6.67 -10.96
C THR A 98 17.06 7.69 -10.78
N LYS A 99 18.15 7.58 -11.54
CA LYS A 99 19.08 8.69 -11.71
C LYS A 99 18.27 9.79 -12.39
N VAL A 100 17.80 10.75 -11.61
CA VAL A 100 17.31 12.01 -12.15
C VAL A 100 18.57 12.71 -12.66
N GLY A 101 18.72 12.75 -13.97
CA GLY A 101 19.68 13.61 -14.66
C GLY A 101 19.14 15.02 -14.75
#